data_AF-A0A0C2NHK7-F1
#
_entry.id   AF-A0A0C2NHK7-F1
#
_cell.length_a   1.000
_cell.length_b   1.000
_cell.length_c   1.000
_cell.angle_alpha   90.00
_cell.angle_beta   90.00
_cell.angle_gamma   90.00
#
_symmetry.space_group_name_H-M   'P 1'
#
loop_
_entity.id
_entity.type
_entity.pdbx_description
1 polymer ?
#
loop_
_entity_poly.entity_id
_entity_poly.type
_entity_poly.pdbx_seq_one_letter_code
_entity_poly.pdbx_strand_id
1 'polypeptide(L)'
;MDETDEPKNPLYDENEQNFGDYGFPVSYEKNETNLVKESISFYGYNQIVSEKIGVTRQLGDMRHWKCKNYISSDFEWTVSVIIVFFDEGWSILIRAIMSVIRSSSKNSIKEIILVDDKSSLSNS
;
A
#
# COMPACT_ATOMS: atom_id res chain seq x y z
N MET A 1 10.68 32.21 6.58
CA MET A 1 10.23 31.40 7.73
C MET A 1 10.29 29.98 7.23
N ASP A 2 11.16 29.18 7.85
CA ASP A 2 11.78 27.96 7.33
C ASP A 2 10.86 27.03 6.53
N GLU A 3 11.25 26.79 5.28
CA GLU A 3 11.03 25.49 4.64
C GLU A 3 11.89 24.48 5.40
N THR A 4 11.28 23.72 6.31
CA THR A 4 11.91 22.48 6.76
C THR A 4 11.90 21.55 5.55
N ASP A 5 13.02 21.45 4.84
CA ASP A 5 13.29 20.41 3.86
C ASP A 5 13.15 19.05 4.55
N GLU A 6 11.95 18.46 4.50
CA GLU A 6 11.79 17.05 4.83
C GLU A 6 12.64 16.26 3.83
N PRO A 7 13.49 15.33 4.29
CA PRO A 7 14.31 14.55 3.39
C PRO A 7 13.39 13.82 2.42
N LYS A 8 13.57 14.07 1.12
CA LYS A 8 12.88 13.33 0.06
C LYS A 8 13.06 11.84 0.32
N ASN A 9 11.94 11.12 0.44
CA ASN A 9 11.98 9.70 0.71
C ASN A 9 12.66 9.00 -0.48
N PRO A 10 13.83 8.34 -0.29
CA PRO A 10 14.57 7.72 -1.39
C PRO A 10 13.83 6.54 -2.05
N LEU A 11 12.68 6.14 -1.49
CA LEU A 11 11.79 5.11 -2.04
C LEU A 11 10.70 5.67 -2.98
N TYR A 12 10.71 6.97 -3.28
CA TYR A 12 9.75 7.62 -4.17
C TYR A 12 10.48 8.40 -5.27
N ASP A 13 10.25 8.05 -6.53
CA ASP A 13 10.43 8.99 -7.63
C ASP A 13 9.10 9.70 -7.88
N GLU A 14 9.06 11.00 -7.55
CA GLU A 14 7.89 11.85 -7.74
C GLU A 14 7.57 12.09 -9.23
N ASN A 15 8.49 11.75 -10.14
CA ASN A 15 8.37 11.98 -11.57
C ASN A 15 7.94 10.73 -12.36
N GLU A 16 7.81 9.57 -11.71
CA GLU A 16 7.47 8.32 -12.38
C GLU A 16 5.99 8.00 -12.14
N GLN A 17 5.17 8.10 -13.20
CA GLN A 17 3.77 7.69 -13.16
C GLN A 17 3.70 6.17 -13.03
N ASN A 18 3.27 5.68 -11.86
CA ASN A 18 3.24 4.26 -11.58
C ASN A 18 1.96 3.61 -12.10
N PHE A 19 2.04 2.33 -12.49
CA PHE A 19 0.86 1.56 -12.82
C PHE A 19 -0.13 1.55 -11.64
N GLY A 20 -1.40 1.82 -11.91
CA GLY A 20 -2.44 1.78 -10.88
C GLY A 20 -2.52 3.01 -9.97
N ASP A 21 -1.74 4.06 -10.28
CA ASP A 21 -1.89 5.37 -9.65
C ASP A 21 -3.32 5.91 -9.82
N TYR A 22 -3.76 6.63 -8.80
CA TYR A 22 -5.12 7.15 -8.65
C TYR A 22 -6.22 6.07 -8.71
N GLY A 23 -5.85 4.80 -8.63
CA GLY A 23 -6.77 3.68 -8.78
C GLY A 23 -7.15 3.36 -10.23
N PHE A 24 -6.38 3.85 -11.21
CA PHE A 24 -6.61 3.47 -12.61
C PHE A 24 -6.40 1.96 -12.82
N PRO A 25 -7.18 1.34 -13.73
CA PRO A 25 -7.04 -0.09 -14.01
C PRO A 25 -5.69 -0.38 -14.68
N VAL A 26 -5.08 -1.51 -14.30
CA VAL A 26 -3.86 -2.03 -14.90
C VAL A 26 -4.18 -3.34 -15.59
N SER A 27 -3.80 -3.45 -16.86
CA SER A 27 -3.96 -4.66 -17.65
C SER A 27 -2.64 -5.43 -17.70
N TYR A 28 -2.72 -6.76 -17.75
CA TYR A 28 -1.58 -7.62 -18.01
C TYR A 28 -1.48 -7.95 -19.51
N GLU A 29 -0.29 -8.34 -19.95
CA GLU A 29 -0.01 -8.71 -21.34
C GLU A 29 -0.52 -10.12 -21.66
N LYS A 30 -0.81 -10.40 -22.94
CA LYS A 30 -1.40 -11.68 -23.34
C LYS A 30 -0.50 -12.89 -23.00
N ASN A 31 0.83 -12.73 -23.07
CA ASN A 31 1.83 -13.74 -22.70
C ASN A 31 1.80 -14.09 -21.18
N GLU A 32 1.29 -13.20 -20.32
CA GLU A 32 1.21 -13.41 -18.86
C GLU A 32 -0.06 -14.15 -18.43
N THR A 33 -0.97 -14.46 -19.37
CA THR A 33 -2.29 -15.04 -19.06
C THR A 33 -2.23 -16.27 -18.17
N ASN A 34 -1.25 -17.16 -18.36
CA ASN A 34 -1.12 -18.38 -17.56
C ASN A 34 -0.65 -18.06 -16.13
N LEU A 35 0.34 -17.17 -15.98
CA LEU A 35 0.84 -16.71 -14.69
C LEU A 35 -0.26 -15.99 -13.88
N VAL A 36 -1.07 -15.18 -14.56
CA VAL A 36 -2.23 -14.51 -13.96
C VAL A 36 -3.26 -15.53 -13.47
N LYS A 37 -3.57 -16.56 -14.27
CA LYS A 37 -4.51 -17.60 -13.85
C LYS A 37 -3.99 -18.40 -12.65
N GLU A 38 -2.71 -18.76 -12.67
CA GLU A 38 -2.06 -19.48 -11.58
C GLU A 38 -2.03 -18.65 -10.29
N SER A 39 -1.62 -17.38 -10.37
CA SER A 39 -1.63 -16.48 -9.22
C SER A 39 -3.03 -16.25 -8.65
N ILE A 40 -4.05 -16.08 -9.50
CA ILE A 40 -5.45 -15.99 -9.04
C ILE A 40 -5.87 -17.29 -8.35
N SER A 41 -5.46 -18.45 -8.87
CA SER A 41 -5.78 -19.75 -8.26
C SER A 41 -5.11 -19.94 -6.91
N PHE A 42 -3.90 -19.41 -6.71
CA PHE A 42 -3.12 -19.57 -5.48
C PHE A 42 -3.45 -18.51 -4.43
N TYR A 43 -3.37 -17.22 -4.79
CA TYR A 43 -3.56 -16.08 -3.89
C TYR A 43 -5.02 -15.59 -3.82
N GLY A 44 -5.87 -15.96 -4.79
CA GLY A 44 -7.24 -15.43 -4.90
C GLY A 44 -7.35 -14.08 -5.63
N TYR A 45 -6.23 -13.52 -6.10
CA TYR A 45 -6.16 -12.25 -6.82
C TYR A 45 -5.01 -12.24 -7.84
N ASN A 46 -4.97 -11.20 -8.69
CA ASN A 46 -3.95 -11.08 -9.72
C ASN A 46 -2.62 -10.55 -9.15
N GLN A 47 -1.80 -11.45 -8.60
CA GLN A 47 -0.50 -11.10 -8.01
C GLN A 47 0.45 -10.48 -9.06
N ILE A 48 0.43 -10.95 -10.30
CA ILE A 48 1.29 -10.43 -11.37
C ILE A 48 1.02 -8.94 -11.63
N VAL A 49 -0.26 -8.55 -11.71
CA VAL A 49 -0.63 -7.14 -11.83
C VAL A 49 -0.34 -6.37 -10.55
N SER A 50 -0.52 -6.98 -9.38
CA SER A 50 -0.13 -6.36 -8.11
C SER A 50 1.36 -6.02 -8.09
N GLU A 51 2.24 -6.90 -8.56
CA GLU A 51 3.68 -6.62 -8.62
C GLU A 51 4.00 -5.46 -9.56
N LYS A 52 3.30 -5.34 -10.70
CA LYS A 52 3.44 -4.20 -11.62
C LYS A 52 3.02 -2.86 -11.02
N ILE A 53 1.97 -2.85 -10.19
CA ILE A 53 1.49 -1.65 -9.50
C ILE A 53 2.53 -1.15 -8.48
N GLY A 54 3.40 -2.03 -8.00
CA GLY A 54 4.42 -1.70 -7.01
C GLY A 54 3.85 -1.44 -5.62
N VAL A 55 4.74 -1.07 -4.69
CA VAL A 55 4.42 -0.93 -3.26
C VAL A 55 3.88 0.45 -2.89
N THR A 56 4.07 1.43 -3.77
CA THR A 56 3.85 2.86 -3.51
C THR A 56 3.05 3.53 -4.63
N ARG A 57 1.78 3.15 -4.75
CA ARG A 57 0.84 3.83 -5.66
C ARG A 57 0.16 5.02 -4.98
N GLN A 58 -0.15 6.04 -5.76
CA GLN A 58 -0.99 7.15 -5.32
C GLN A 58 -2.47 6.74 -5.35
N LEU A 59 -3.24 7.22 -4.37
CA LEU A 59 -4.67 7.03 -4.32
C LEU A 59 -5.37 8.38 -4.44
N GLY A 60 -6.36 8.45 -5.33
CA GLY A 60 -7.23 9.63 -5.42
C GLY A 60 -8.12 9.75 -4.18
N ASP A 61 -8.41 10.98 -3.77
CA ASP A 61 -9.33 11.24 -2.66
C ASP A 61 -10.79 11.14 -3.10
N MET A 62 -11.38 9.95 -2.91
CA MET A 62 -12.77 9.64 -3.23
C MET A 62 -13.77 10.06 -2.14
N ARG A 63 -13.33 10.73 -1.06
CA ARG A 63 -14.23 11.15 0.03
C ARG A 63 -15.23 12.19 -0.46
N HIS A 64 -16.44 12.17 0.11
CA HIS A 64 -17.43 13.21 -0.13
C HIS A 64 -16.90 14.59 0.31
N TRP A 65 -17.28 15.67 -0.38
CA TRP A 65 -16.73 17.02 -0.14
C TRP A 65 -16.85 17.49 1.32
N LYS A 66 -17.93 17.10 2.02
CA LYS A 66 -18.11 17.40 3.46
C LYS A 66 -17.03 16.78 4.34
N CYS A 67 -16.53 15.60 4.01
CA CYS A 67 -15.46 14.93 4.75
C CYS A 67 -14.10 15.57 4.51
N LYS A 68 -13.89 16.16 3.32
CA LYS A 68 -12.64 16.88 3.00
C LYS A 68 -12.50 18.17 3.81
N ASN A 69 -13.63 18.83 4.07
CA ASN A 69 -13.70 20.07 4.85
C ASN A 69 -13.88 19.82 6.36
N TYR A 70 -13.93 18.56 6.79
CA TYR A 70 -14.00 18.26 8.21
C TYR A 70 -12.62 18.44 8.83
N ILE A 71 -12.49 19.49 9.66
CA ILE A 71 -11.30 19.68 10.49
C ILE A 71 -11.48 18.74 11.67
N SER A 72 -10.70 17.66 11.67
CA SER A 72 -10.58 16.82 12.86
C SER A 72 -9.97 17.65 13.98
N SER A 73 -10.52 17.56 15.19
CA SER A 73 -9.80 18.02 16.38
C SER A 73 -8.47 17.28 16.47
N ASP A 74 -7.41 17.96 16.93
CA ASP A 74 -6.12 17.34 17.19
C ASP A 74 -6.30 16.21 18.21
N PHE A 75 -6.24 14.98 17.73
CA PHE A 75 -6.29 13.80 18.57
C PHE A 75 -4.86 13.37 18.87
N GLU A 76 -4.43 13.50 20.11
CA GLU A 76 -3.09 13.06 20.58
C GLU A 76 -3.01 11.55 20.85
N TRP A 77 -4.02 10.77 20.44
CA TRP A 77 -4.02 9.33 20.61
C TRP A 77 -2.96 8.69 19.71
N THR A 78 -2.18 7.79 20.30
CA THR A 78 -1.34 6.87 19.55
C THR A 78 -2.04 5.53 19.39
N VAL A 79 -1.81 4.87 18.25
CA VAL A 79 -2.40 3.56 17.93
C VAL A 79 -1.31 2.58 17.51
N SER A 80 -1.55 1.31 17.78
CA SER A 80 -0.75 0.18 17.26
C SER A 80 -1.57 -0.51 16.17
N VAL A 81 -0.99 -0.70 14.99
CA VAL A 81 -1.66 -1.36 13.88
C VAL A 81 -1.17 -2.80 13.80
N ILE A 82 -2.08 -3.76 13.95
CA ILE A 82 -1.75 -5.18 13.89
C ILE A 82 -2.23 -5.71 12.55
N ILE A 83 -1.30 -6.28 11.76
CA ILE A 83 -1.60 -6.90 10.47
C ILE A 83 -1.24 -8.38 10.60
N VAL A 84 -2.25 -9.24 10.58
CA VAL A 84 -2.08 -10.70 10.53
C VAL A 84 -2.04 -11.11 9.06
N PHE A 85 -1.08 -11.95 8.68
CA PHE A 85 -0.94 -12.44 7.30
C PHE A 85 -0.65 -13.94 7.27
N PHE A 86 -1.09 -14.60 6.20
CA PHE A 86 -0.84 -16.01 5.92
C PHE A 86 -0.65 -16.19 4.42
N ASP A 87 0.54 -16.60 3.99
CA ASP A 87 0.89 -16.81 2.58
C ASP A 87 0.50 -15.64 1.66
N GLU A 88 0.57 -14.41 2.18
CA GLU A 88 0.21 -13.18 1.47
C GLU A 88 1.30 -12.79 0.45
N GLY A 89 0.89 -12.35 -0.74
CA GLY A 89 1.82 -11.85 -1.75
C GLY A 89 2.60 -10.63 -1.26
N TRP A 90 3.93 -10.63 -1.47
CA TRP A 90 4.84 -9.58 -0.97
C TRP A 90 4.40 -8.16 -1.36
N SER A 91 4.03 -7.97 -2.63
CA SER A 91 3.58 -6.67 -3.14
C SER A 91 2.34 -6.13 -2.40
N ILE A 92 1.42 -6.99 -1.96
CA ILE A 92 0.22 -6.59 -1.22
C ILE A 92 0.55 -6.29 0.23
N LEU A 93 1.30 -7.17 0.90
CA LEU A 93 1.68 -6.99 2.30
C LEU A 93 2.43 -5.66 2.50
N ILE A 94 3.44 -5.40 1.66
CA ILE A 94 4.19 -4.15 1.75
C ILE A 94 3.31 -2.95 1.37
N ARG A 95 2.43 -3.06 0.37
CA ARG A 95 1.52 -1.97 0.02
C ARG A 95 0.55 -1.63 1.16
N ALA A 96 0.10 -2.64 1.93
CA ALA A 96 -0.73 -2.41 3.11
C ALA A 96 0.03 -1.64 4.20
N ILE A 97 1.27 -2.04 4.49
CA ILE A 97 2.16 -1.35 5.44
C ILE A 97 2.41 0.09 4.99
N MET A 98 2.78 0.28 3.72
CA MET A 98 3.04 1.61 3.15
C MET A 98 1.78 2.48 3.14
N SER A 99 0.60 1.88 2.92
CA SER A 99 -0.68 2.59 3.03
C SER A 99 -0.90 3.11 4.45
N VAL A 100 -0.65 2.30 5.48
CA VAL A 100 -0.76 2.72 6.89
C VAL A 100 0.19 3.89 7.17
N ILE A 101 1.46 3.76 6.78
CA ILE A 101 2.47 4.79 7.00
C ILE A 101 2.11 6.12 6.32
N ARG A 102 1.59 6.06 5.08
CA ARG A 102 1.33 7.27 4.27
C ARG A 102 0.00 7.94 4.56
N SER A 103 -1.02 7.18 4.97
CA SER A 103 -2.37 7.71 5.19
C SER A 103 -2.63 8.14 6.63
N SER A 104 -1.74 7.79 7.56
CA SER A 104 -1.85 8.14 8.98
C SER A 104 -1.09 9.41 9.31
N SER A 105 -1.56 10.16 10.31
CA SER A 105 -0.79 11.27 10.88
C SER A 105 0.52 10.76 11.49
N LYS A 106 1.63 11.47 11.25
CA LYS A 106 2.99 11.07 11.68
C LYS A 106 3.08 10.77 13.17
N ASN A 107 2.29 11.45 13.99
CA ASN A 107 2.34 11.35 15.45
C ASN A 107 1.35 10.32 16.03
N SER A 108 0.46 9.75 15.20
CA SER A 108 -0.60 8.85 15.67
C SER A 108 -0.20 7.37 15.62
N ILE A 109 0.78 6.97 14.82
CA ILE A 109 1.21 5.57 14.73
C ILE A 109 2.38 5.31 15.68
N LYS A 110 2.17 4.47 16.68
CA LYS A 110 3.22 4.04 17.61
C LYS A 110 4.06 2.91 17.01
N GLU A 111 3.40 1.89 16.47
CA GLU A 111 4.03 0.67 15.96
C GLU A 111 3.11 -0.04 14.96
N ILE A 112 3.71 -0.77 14.02
CA ILE A 112 3.03 -1.71 13.13
C ILE A 112 3.56 -3.11 13.48
N ILE A 113 2.66 -3.99 13.92
CA ILE A 113 2.98 -5.35 14.34
C ILE A 113 2.50 -6.29 13.25
N LEU A 114 3.43 -6.98 12.60
CA LEU A 114 3.14 -8.02 11.63
C LEU A 114 3.11 -9.37 12.34
N VAL A 115 2.01 -10.11 12.19
CA VAL A 115 1.82 -11.42 12.80
C VAL A 115 1.69 -12.45 11.68
N ASP A 116 2.70 -13.31 11.55
CA ASP A 116 2.68 -14.44 10.62
C ASP A 116 1.85 -15.58 11.21
N ASP A 117 0.72 -15.92 10.57
CA ASP A 117 -0.12 -17.06 10.94
C ASP A 117 0.36 -18.36 10.30
N LYS A 118 1.65 -18.67 10.48
CA LYS A 118 2.30 -19.91 10.02
C LYS A 118 2.34 -20.05 8.49
N SER A 119 2.76 -19.01 7.79
CA SER A 119 3.01 -19.04 6.35
C SER A 119 3.98 -20.16 5.95
N SER A 120 3.72 -20.76 4.79
CA SER A 120 4.53 -21.80 4.17
C SER A 120 5.41 -21.29 3.03
N LEU A 121 5.10 -20.11 2.48
CA LEU A 121 5.89 -19.43 1.47
C LEU A 121 7.26 -19.01 2.05
N SER A 122 8.34 -19.68 1.62
CA SER A 122 9.70 -19.23 1.90
C SER A 122 10.16 -18.26 0.81
N ASN A 123 10.40 -17.00 1.17
CA ASN A 123 11.03 -16.03 0.26
C ASN A 123 12.54 -16.34 0.17
N SER A 124 12.94 -17.22 -0.75
CA SER A 124 14.35 -17.50 -1.10
C SER A 124 14.75 -16.80 -2.40
#